data_AF-A0A838NV02-F1
#
_entry.id   AF-A0A838NV02-F1
#
_cell.length_a   1.000
_cell.length_b   1.000
_cell.length_c   1.000
_cell.angle_alpha   90.00
_cell.angle_beta   90.00
_cell.angle_gamma   90.00
#
_symmetry.space_group_name_H-M   'P 1'
#
loop_
_entity.id
_entity.type
_entity.pdbx_description
1 polymer ?
#
loop_
_entity_poly.entity_id
_entity_poly.type
_entity_poly.pdbx_seq_one_letter_code
_entity_poly.pdbx_strand_id
1 'polypeptide(L)'
;MSILPVVKSQVSPHPALSVPQSALPNAPSSYSTYTGTLPGGEFSAAGHIRIASSLEAQYIIAEAQGPTAATLAFVNARRAVGGQAGGSFAGDALMAELRSQRSRDFYLDGHRLGDMRRYLAQGIDLFEKGAYPGTTSGETFGDQTCWPLPLAEINGNPNIPKP
;
A
#
# COMPACT_ATOMS: atom_id res chain seq x y z
N MET A 1 -49.25 2.92 40.02
CA MET A 1 -47.79 3.10 40.20
C MET A 1 -47.16 3.01 38.82
N SER A 2 -46.96 4.15 38.16
CA SER A 2 -46.55 4.24 36.76
C SER A 2 -45.03 4.33 36.68
N ILE A 3 -44.40 3.41 35.96
CA ILE A 3 -42.94 3.35 35.81
C ILE A 3 -42.56 4.30 34.68
N LEU A 4 -41.83 5.37 35.02
CA LEU A 4 -41.26 6.33 34.08
C LEU A 4 -40.17 5.66 33.22
N PRO A 5 -40.08 5.96 31.91
CA PRO A 5 -39.01 5.44 31.08
C PRO A 5 -37.68 6.15 31.38
N VAL A 6 -36.61 5.36 31.45
CA VAL A 6 -35.22 5.83 31.53
C VAL A 6 -34.87 6.58 30.24
N VAL A 7 -34.68 7.89 30.34
CA VAL A 7 -34.10 8.71 29.27
C VAL A 7 -32.63 8.33 29.15
N LYS A 8 -32.26 7.68 28.05
CA LYS A 8 -30.84 7.54 27.67
C LYS A 8 -30.29 8.95 27.44
N SER A 9 -29.34 9.36 28.28
CA SER A 9 -28.56 10.58 28.07
C SER A 9 -27.90 10.51 26.70
N GLN A 10 -28.42 11.30 25.77
CA GLN A 10 -27.75 11.59 24.50
C GLN A 10 -26.53 12.44 24.87
N VAL A 11 -25.35 11.81 24.93
CA VAL A 11 -24.10 12.56 24.96
C VAL A 11 -24.07 13.37 23.67
N SER A 12 -24.18 14.69 23.81
CA SER A 12 -24.16 15.60 22.67
C SER A 12 -22.90 15.36 21.85
N PRO A 13 -22.99 15.22 20.51
CA PRO A 13 -21.80 15.12 19.69
C PRO A 13 -21.00 16.41 19.87
N HIS A 14 -19.69 16.26 20.15
CA HIS A 14 -18.76 17.37 20.10
C HIS A 14 -18.95 18.12 18.77
N PRO A 15 -18.97 19.47 18.78
CA PRO A 15 -19.14 20.25 17.57
C PRO A 15 -18.10 19.80 16.55
N ALA A 16 -18.58 19.31 15.41
CA ALA A 16 -17.75 18.87 14.31
C ALA A 16 -16.89 20.06 13.88
N LEU A 17 -15.62 20.05 14.28
CA LEU A 17 -14.62 20.83 13.57
C LEU A 17 -14.68 20.33 12.14
N SER A 18 -15.09 21.19 11.21
CA SER A 18 -15.02 20.95 9.77
C SER A 18 -13.55 20.98 9.34
N VAL A 19 -12.77 20.03 9.85
CA VAL A 19 -11.51 19.65 9.24
C VAL A 19 -11.93 19.03 7.91
N PRO A 20 -11.41 19.48 6.75
CA PRO A 20 -11.57 18.70 5.53
C PRO A 20 -11.06 17.31 5.89
N GLN A 21 -11.93 16.30 5.93
CA GLN A 21 -11.47 14.93 6.10
C GLN A 21 -10.51 14.70 4.94
N SER A 22 -9.20 14.79 5.20
CA SER A 22 -8.23 14.05 4.43
C SER A 22 -8.82 12.65 4.37
N ALA A 23 -9.37 12.27 3.22
CA ALA A 23 -10.14 11.04 3.07
C ALA A 23 -9.26 9.92 3.63
N LEU A 24 -9.61 9.45 4.83
CA LEU A 24 -8.87 8.36 5.44
C LEU A 24 -9.04 7.21 4.46
N PRO A 25 -7.95 6.70 3.86
CA PRO A 25 -8.08 5.66 2.88
C PRO A 25 -8.74 4.46 3.56
N ASN A 26 -9.73 3.85 2.92
CA ASN A 26 -10.39 2.67 3.48
C ASN A 26 -9.39 1.52 3.65
N ALA A 27 -9.71 0.60 4.56
CA ALA A 27 -8.92 -0.58 4.86
C ALA A 27 -8.66 -1.41 3.58
N PRO A 28 -7.40 -1.59 3.16
CA PRO A 28 -7.04 -2.37 1.98
C PRO A 28 -7.02 -3.88 2.28
N SER A 29 -6.77 -4.68 1.24
CA SER A 29 -6.90 -6.14 1.24
C SER A 29 -6.06 -6.89 2.30
N SER A 30 -5.07 -6.22 2.89
CA SER A 30 -4.25 -6.74 3.97
C SER A 30 -4.93 -6.73 5.35
N TYR A 31 -5.98 -5.93 5.53
CA TYR A 31 -6.69 -5.79 6.78
C TYR A 31 -7.95 -6.66 6.81
N SER A 32 -8.25 -7.25 7.96
CA SER A 32 -9.42 -8.12 8.13
C SER A 32 -10.77 -7.40 7.97
N THR A 33 -10.78 -6.07 7.97
CA THR A 33 -11.97 -5.24 7.72
C THR A 33 -12.19 -4.92 6.25
N TYR A 34 -11.34 -5.42 5.35
CA TYR A 34 -11.51 -5.26 3.90
C TYR A 34 -12.82 -5.91 3.43
N THR A 35 -13.66 -5.12 2.76
CA THR A 35 -14.99 -5.54 2.29
C THR A 35 -15.04 -5.85 0.79
N GLY A 36 -13.99 -5.54 0.03
CA GLY A 36 -13.98 -5.74 -1.42
C GLY A 36 -14.91 -4.81 -2.20
N THR A 37 -15.44 -3.75 -1.58
CA THR A 37 -16.36 -2.81 -2.22
C THR A 37 -15.72 -1.44 -2.46
N LEU A 38 -16.22 -0.68 -3.45
CA LEU A 38 -15.74 0.68 -3.73
C LEU A 38 -15.89 1.64 -2.54
N PRO A 39 -16.99 1.62 -1.76
CA PRO A 39 -17.07 2.41 -0.53
C PRO A 39 -16.03 2.03 0.53
N GLY A 40 -15.46 0.82 0.46
CA GLY A 40 -14.43 0.32 1.37
C GLY A 40 -14.94 -0.02 2.78
N GLY A 41 -14.04 -0.52 3.63
CA GLY A 41 -14.30 -0.76 5.04
C GLY A 41 -13.42 0.15 5.91
N GLU A 42 -13.90 0.52 7.09
CA GLU A 42 -13.12 1.30 8.05
C GLU A 42 -12.01 0.44 8.69
N PHE A 43 -10.98 1.09 9.23
CA PHE A 43 -9.99 0.41 10.07
C PHE A 43 -10.58 0.05 11.44
N SER A 44 -10.09 -1.04 12.02
CA SER A 44 -10.40 -1.43 13.39
C SER A 44 -9.12 -1.69 14.17
N ALA A 45 -9.02 -1.16 15.38
CA ALA A 45 -7.90 -1.41 16.28
C ALA A 45 -7.80 -2.89 16.70
N ALA A 46 -8.92 -3.63 16.66
CA ALA A 46 -8.95 -5.07 16.89
C ALA A 46 -8.82 -5.89 15.60
N GLY A 47 -8.64 -5.24 14.44
CA GLY A 47 -8.47 -5.89 13.16
C GLY A 47 -7.16 -6.66 13.09
N HIS A 48 -7.15 -7.70 12.25
CA HIS A 48 -5.95 -8.48 11.97
C HIS A 48 -5.31 -7.98 10.67
N ILE A 49 -3.98 -8.01 10.64
CA ILE A 49 -3.19 -7.66 9.46
C ILE A 49 -2.58 -8.95 8.92
N ARG A 50 -2.78 -9.19 7.64
CA ARG A 50 -2.22 -10.33 6.92
C ARG A 50 -0.73 -10.07 6.64
N ILE A 51 0.14 -10.98 7.07
CA ILE A 51 1.59 -10.87 6.82
C ILE A 51 2.02 -11.53 5.51
N ALA A 52 1.28 -12.56 5.06
CA ALA A 52 1.57 -13.29 3.82
C ALA A 52 0.27 -13.81 3.20
N SER A 53 0.28 -14.01 1.87
CA SER A 53 -0.89 -14.50 1.14
C SER A 53 -0.53 -15.41 -0.03
N SER A 54 -1.47 -16.29 -0.41
CA SER A 54 -1.35 -17.06 -1.65
C SER A 54 -1.32 -16.16 -2.89
N LEU A 55 -1.94 -14.98 -2.83
CA LEU A 55 -1.87 -13.98 -3.89
C LEU A 55 -0.45 -13.46 -4.09
N GLU A 56 0.26 -13.16 -3.00
CA GLU A 56 1.67 -12.75 -3.06
C GLU A 56 2.54 -13.83 -3.68
N ALA A 57 2.31 -15.10 -3.31
CA ALA A 57 3.02 -16.23 -3.91
C ALA A 57 2.78 -16.31 -5.43
N GLN A 58 1.55 -16.06 -5.91
CA GLN A 58 1.25 -16.02 -7.35
C GLN A 58 1.99 -14.88 -8.06
N TYR A 59 2.11 -13.71 -7.43
CA TYR A 59 2.94 -12.62 -7.97
C TYR A 59 4.41 -13.00 -8.09
N ILE A 60 4.98 -13.67 -7.08
CA ILE A 60 6.38 -14.13 -7.10
C ILE A 60 6.58 -15.13 -8.24
N ILE A 61 5.67 -16.09 -8.40
CA ILE A 61 5.70 -17.08 -9.48
C ILE A 61 5.62 -16.39 -10.85
N ALA A 62 4.63 -15.51 -11.04
CA ALA A 62 4.41 -14.80 -12.30
C ALA A 62 5.60 -13.90 -12.66
N GLU A 63 6.23 -13.27 -11.66
CA GLU A 63 7.41 -12.46 -11.87
C GLU A 63 8.63 -13.31 -12.27
N ALA A 64 8.85 -14.43 -11.58
CA ALA A 64 9.96 -15.34 -11.86
C ALA A 64 9.82 -16.05 -13.23
N GLN A 65 8.59 -16.32 -13.67
CA GLN A 65 8.31 -16.90 -14.98
C GLN A 65 8.53 -15.91 -16.13
N GLY A 66 8.43 -14.59 -15.87
CA GLY A 66 8.53 -13.57 -16.90
C GLY A 66 7.25 -13.41 -17.73
N PRO A 67 7.32 -12.76 -18.92
CA PRO A 67 6.15 -12.34 -19.68
C PRO A 67 5.53 -13.48 -20.50
N THR A 68 4.91 -14.44 -19.83
CA THR A 68 4.25 -15.60 -20.44
C THR A 68 2.73 -15.41 -20.61
N ALA A 69 2.08 -16.31 -21.34
CA ALA A 69 0.61 -16.33 -21.42
C ALA A 69 -0.06 -16.54 -20.05
N ALA A 70 0.59 -17.28 -19.14
CA ALA A 70 0.10 -17.47 -17.77
C ALA A 70 0.19 -16.15 -16.97
N THR A 71 1.29 -15.42 -17.11
CA THR A 71 1.48 -14.08 -16.50
C THR A 71 0.44 -13.09 -17.02
N LEU A 72 0.15 -13.09 -18.33
CA LEU A 72 -0.90 -12.25 -18.92
C LEU A 72 -2.29 -12.60 -18.37
N ALA A 73 -2.61 -13.88 -18.28
CA ALA A 73 -3.88 -14.34 -17.72
C ALA A 73 -4.02 -13.91 -16.24
N PHE A 74 -2.96 -14.04 -15.46
CA PHE A 74 -2.93 -13.59 -14.07
C PHE A 74 -3.11 -12.07 -13.97
N VAL A 75 -2.36 -11.28 -14.73
CA VAL A 75 -2.49 -9.81 -14.77
C VAL A 75 -3.91 -9.39 -15.14
N ASN A 76 -4.51 -10.00 -16.15
CA ASN A 76 -5.88 -9.69 -16.55
C ASN A 76 -6.91 -10.07 -15.46
N ALA A 77 -6.69 -11.15 -14.72
CA ALA A 77 -7.51 -11.48 -13.56
C ALA A 77 -7.40 -10.41 -12.46
N ARG A 78 -6.21 -9.86 -12.21
CA ARG A 78 -6.00 -8.77 -11.23
C ARG A 78 -6.64 -7.45 -11.68
N ARG A 79 -6.51 -7.11 -12.97
CA ARG A 79 -7.20 -5.96 -13.57
C ARG A 79 -8.71 -6.03 -13.37
N ALA A 80 -9.31 -7.20 -13.55
CA ALA A 80 -10.75 -7.40 -13.34
C ALA A 80 -11.17 -7.15 -11.88
N VAL A 81 -10.35 -7.52 -10.88
CA VAL A 81 -10.60 -7.20 -9.47
C VAL A 81 -10.64 -5.68 -9.24
N GLY A 82 -9.78 -4.94 -9.92
CA GLY A 82 -9.77 -3.48 -9.91
C GLY A 82 -10.82 -2.81 -10.83
N GLY A 83 -11.74 -3.57 -11.42
CA GLY A 83 -12.75 -3.04 -12.36
C GLY A 83 -12.18 -2.55 -13.70
N GLN A 84 -10.94 -2.93 -14.04
CA GLN A 84 -10.30 -2.56 -15.29
C GLN A 84 -10.54 -3.62 -16.36
N ALA A 85 -10.78 -3.19 -17.60
CA ALA A 85 -10.84 -4.10 -18.74
C ALA A 85 -9.52 -4.85 -18.92
N GLY A 86 -9.59 -6.10 -19.35
CA GLY A 86 -8.41 -6.87 -19.74
C GLY A 86 -7.64 -6.18 -20.86
N GLY A 87 -6.33 -6.41 -20.92
CA GLY A 87 -5.46 -5.89 -21.96
C GLY A 87 -4.65 -7.00 -22.64
N SER A 88 -3.98 -6.62 -23.74
CA SER A 88 -3.05 -7.48 -24.48
C SER A 88 -1.64 -6.93 -24.32
N PHE A 89 -1.02 -7.23 -23.17
CA PHE A 89 0.36 -6.82 -22.86
C PHE A 89 1.33 -7.95 -23.22
N ALA A 90 2.56 -7.59 -23.59
CA ALA A 90 3.63 -8.53 -23.86
C ALA A 90 4.99 -7.95 -23.44
N GLY A 91 6.01 -8.82 -23.30
CA GLY A 91 7.37 -8.42 -22.96
C GLY A 91 7.43 -7.53 -21.72
N ASP A 92 8.21 -6.45 -21.82
CA ASP A 92 8.40 -5.50 -20.71
C ASP A 92 7.11 -4.77 -20.31
N ALA A 93 6.19 -4.54 -21.25
CA ALA A 93 4.91 -3.91 -20.94
C ALA A 93 4.04 -4.80 -20.04
N LEU A 94 4.09 -6.13 -20.25
CA LEU A 94 3.40 -7.08 -19.37
C LEU A 94 4.04 -7.08 -17.97
N MET A 95 5.36 -7.05 -17.89
CA MET A 95 6.05 -7.00 -16.59
C MET A 95 5.82 -5.67 -15.87
N ALA A 96 5.73 -4.55 -16.60
CA ALA A 96 5.38 -3.26 -16.04
C ALA A 96 3.95 -3.25 -15.47
N GLU A 97 3.00 -3.84 -16.21
CA GLU A 97 1.64 -3.99 -15.73
C GLU A 97 1.54 -4.93 -14.53
N LEU A 98 2.30 -6.04 -14.50
CA LEU A 98 2.38 -6.92 -13.33
C LEU A 98 2.82 -6.14 -12.07
N ARG A 99 3.85 -5.29 -12.19
CA ARG A 99 4.32 -4.42 -11.09
C ARG A 99 3.26 -3.41 -10.66
N SER A 100 2.53 -2.82 -11.61
CA SER A 100 1.43 -1.88 -11.35
C SER A 100 0.26 -2.56 -10.62
N GLN A 101 -0.11 -3.78 -11.00
CA GLN A 101 -1.14 -4.53 -10.30
C GLN A 101 -0.68 -4.91 -8.88
N ARG A 102 0.58 -5.35 -8.74
CA ARG A 102 1.17 -5.68 -7.43
C ARG A 102 1.13 -4.50 -6.46
N SER A 103 1.47 -3.29 -6.92
CA SER A 103 1.47 -2.10 -6.05
C SER A 103 0.07 -1.71 -5.55
N ARG A 104 -0.97 -2.02 -6.33
CA ARG A 104 -2.38 -1.75 -5.96
C ARG A 104 -2.92 -2.82 -5.01
N ASP A 105 -2.64 -4.09 -5.28
CA ASP A 105 -3.12 -5.20 -4.45
C ASP A 105 -2.51 -5.20 -3.04
N PHE A 106 -1.25 -4.77 -2.94
CA PHE A 106 -0.49 -4.67 -1.68
C PHE A 106 -0.36 -3.22 -1.18
N TYR A 107 -1.33 -2.36 -1.53
CA TYR A 107 -1.41 -1.01 -0.97
C TYR A 107 -1.58 -1.07 0.55
N LEU A 108 -0.72 -0.34 1.28
CA LEU A 108 -0.57 -0.38 2.75
C LEU A 108 -0.34 -1.79 3.34
N ASP A 109 0.32 -2.69 2.60
CA ASP A 109 0.72 -4.03 3.08
C ASP A 109 2.24 -4.15 3.37
N GLY A 110 3.00 -3.05 3.21
CA GLY A 110 4.43 -3.00 3.54
C GLY A 110 5.40 -3.45 2.44
N HIS A 111 4.91 -3.94 1.28
CA HIS A 111 5.77 -4.45 0.20
C HIS A 111 6.44 -3.36 -0.65
N ARG A 112 5.82 -2.19 -0.80
CA ARG A 112 6.19 -1.19 -1.82
C ARG A 112 7.66 -0.78 -1.77
N LEU A 113 8.21 -0.47 -0.58
CA LEU A 113 9.61 -0.05 -0.45
C LEU A 113 10.59 -1.18 -0.80
N GLY A 114 10.30 -2.41 -0.35
CA GLY A 114 11.12 -3.59 -0.69
C GLY A 114 11.12 -3.88 -2.18
N ASP A 115 9.95 -3.80 -2.81
CA ASP A 115 9.79 -3.97 -4.26
C ASP A 115 10.55 -2.89 -5.04
N MET A 116 10.44 -1.61 -4.66
CA MET A 116 11.20 -0.54 -5.33
C MET A 116 12.71 -0.76 -5.30
N ARG A 117 13.26 -1.18 -4.16
CA ARG A 117 14.70 -1.48 -4.03
C ARG A 117 15.12 -2.66 -4.90
N ARG A 118 14.30 -3.70 -4.98
CA ARG A 118 14.55 -4.88 -5.80
C ARG A 118 14.50 -4.56 -7.29
N TYR A 119 13.54 -3.77 -7.74
CA TYR A 119 13.46 -3.32 -9.13
C TYR A 119 14.60 -2.37 -9.49
N LEU A 120 15.01 -1.49 -8.57
CA LEU A 120 16.17 -0.62 -8.77
C LEU A 120 17.44 -1.44 -9.01
N ALA A 121 17.64 -2.52 -8.25
CA ALA A 121 18.76 -3.46 -8.46
C ALA A 121 18.71 -4.17 -9.83
N GLN A 122 17.54 -4.22 -10.48
CA GLN A 122 17.34 -4.73 -11.83
C GLN A 122 17.39 -3.62 -12.90
N GLY A 123 17.72 -2.38 -12.53
CA GLY A 123 17.78 -1.23 -13.44
C GLY A 123 16.45 -0.53 -13.69
N ILE A 124 15.40 -0.85 -12.94
CA ILE A 124 14.07 -0.25 -13.05
C ILE A 124 13.83 0.67 -11.85
N ASP A 125 14.03 1.97 -12.03
CA ASP A 125 13.82 2.96 -10.99
C ASP A 125 12.35 3.38 -10.90
N LEU A 126 11.71 3.04 -9.77
CA LEU A 126 10.30 3.35 -9.49
C LEU A 126 10.14 4.29 -8.28
N PHE A 127 11.22 4.89 -7.78
CA PHE A 127 11.14 5.90 -6.72
C PHE A 127 10.58 7.21 -7.29
N GLU A 128 9.76 7.91 -6.50
CA GLU A 128 9.28 9.23 -6.90
C GLU A 128 10.44 10.23 -6.98
N LYS A 129 10.35 11.17 -7.94
CA LYS A 129 11.34 12.22 -8.16
C LYS A 129 10.65 13.56 -8.35
N GLY A 130 11.40 14.64 -8.11
CA GLY A 130 10.89 16.00 -8.26
C GLY A 130 10.09 16.47 -7.06
N ALA A 131 9.22 17.46 -7.26
CA ALA A 131 8.43 18.09 -6.20
C ALA A 131 7.40 17.13 -5.60
N TYR A 132 7.16 17.23 -4.29
CA TYR A 132 6.08 16.47 -3.67
C TYR A 132 4.73 16.84 -4.30
N PRO A 133 3.83 15.87 -4.55
CA PRO A 133 2.50 16.18 -5.03
C PRO A 133 1.79 17.16 -4.08
N GLY A 134 1.45 18.35 -4.58
CA GLY A 134 0.77 19.38 -3.80
C GLY A 134 1.66 20.23 -2.88
N THR A 135 3.00 20.18 -3.00
CA THR A 135 3.87 21.10 -2.25
C THR A 135 3.62 22.56 -2.62
N THR A 136 3.54 23.42 -1.60
CA THR A 136 3.54 24.88 -1.74
C THR A 136 4.87 25.50 -1.37
N SER A 137 5.76 24.74 -0.72
CA SER A 137 7.06 25.17 -0.20
C SER A 137 8.24 24.73 -1.06
N GLY A 138 7.96 23.98 -2.14
CA GLY A 138 8.97 23.58 -3.13
C GLY A 138 9.82 22.38 -2.71
N GLU A 139 9.42 21.62 -1.69
CA GLU A 139 10.16 20.43 -1.29
C GLU A 139 10.09 19.34 -2.37
N THR A 140 11.20 18.63 -2.50
CA THR A 140 11.39 17.57 -3.48
C THR A 140 11.74 16.25 -2.81
N PHE A 141 11.44 15.14 -3.49
CA PHE A 141 11.96 13.83 -3.10
C PHE A 141 13.49 13.83 -3.09
N GLY A 142 14.06 13.24 -2.05
CA GLY A 142 15.49 12.97 -1.95
C GLY A 142 15.89 11.70 -2.70
N ASP A 143 17.16 11.32 -2.59
CA ASP A 143 17.74 10.12 -3.21
C ASP A 143 17.83 8.92 -2.25
N GLN A 144 17.30 9.06 -1.03
CA GLN A 144 17.36 8.02 -0.01
C GLN A 144 16.44 6.85 -0.37
N THR A 145 17.03 5.66 -0.47
CA THR A 145 16.29 4.41 -0.77
C THR A 145 16.25 3.44 0.41
N CYS A 146 17.03 3.71 1.46
CA CYS A 146 17.23 2.86 2.63
C CYS A 146 16.98 3.64 3.92
N TRP A 147 16.55 2.95 4.96
CA TRP A 147 16.46 3.54 6.30
C TRP A 147 17.86 3.85 6.83
N PRO A 148 18.06 5.00 7.49
CA PRO A 148 19.33 5.31 8.13
C PRO A 148 19.56 4.34 9.30
N LEU A 149 20.82 4.02 9.53
CA LEU A 149 21.19 3.26 10.71
C LEU A 149 20.94 4.12 11.97
N PRO A 150 20.34 3.57 13.04
CA PRO A 150 20.12 4.33 14.26
C PRO A 150 21.46 4.78 14.89
N LEU A 151 21.47 6.00 15.44
CA LEU A 151 22.65 6.59 16.06
C LEU A 151 23.24 5.73 17.19
N ALA A 152 22.39 4.99 17.91
CA ALA A 152 22.84 4.07 18.96
C ALA A 152 23.75 2.96 18.41
N GLU A 153 23.45 2.41 17.24
CA GLU A 153 24.27 1.38 16.59
C GLU A 153 25.57 1.97 16.05
N ILE A 154 25.51 3.16 15.42
CA ILE A 154 26.69 3.87 14.90
C ILE A 154 27.69 4.19 16.03
N ASN A 155 27.19 4.62 17.19
CA ASN A 155 28.03 5.00 18.31
C ASN A 155 28.47 3.81 19.16
N GLY A 156 27.63 2.77 19.26
CA GLY A 156 27.88 1.59 20.09
C GLY A 156 28.81 0.57 19.43
N ASN A 157 28.88 0.53 18.09
CA ASN A 157 29.70 -0.44 17.37
C ASN A 157 30.88 0.25 16.65
N PRO A 158 32.13 0.07 17.13
CA PRO A 158 33.30 0.71 16.54
C PRO A 158 33.65 0.21 15.13
N ASN A 159 33.06 -0.91 14.69
CA ASN A 159 33.27 -1.45 13.34
C ASN A 159 32.36 -0.82 12.29
N ILE A 160 31.42 0.04 12.68
CA ILE A 160 30.52 0.71 11.75
C ILE A 160 31.18 2.01 11.26
N PRO A 161 31.36 2.19 9.94
CA PRO A 161 31.80 3.46 9.38
C PRO A 161 30.81 4.55 9.77
N LYS A 162 31.31 5.63 10.38
CA LYS A 162 30.47 6.77 10.73
C LYS A 162 30.09 7.52 9.45
N PRO A 163 28.82 7.91 9.28
CA PRO A 163 28.36 8.65 8.11
C PRO A 163 29.03 10.01 7.99
#